data_AF-A0A4V0X5J6-F1
#
_entry.id   AF-A0A4V0X5J6-F1
#
_cell.length_a   1.000
_cell.length_b   1.000
_cell.length_c   1.000
_cell.angle_alpha   90.00
_cell.angle_beta   90.00
_cell.angle_gamma   90.00
#
_symmetry.space_group_name_H-M   'P 1'
#
loop_
_entity.id
_entity.type
_entity.pdbx_description
1 polymer ?
#
loop_
_entity_poly.entity_id
_entity_poly.type
_entity_poly.pdbx_seq_one_letter_code
_entity_poly.pdbx_strand_id
1 'polypeptide(L)'
;MNNNSSRLLTHNTWFAYHIIPKIFGYNITNSDGKSIDTVDIAMLHIAEDFRMKFVPTAQDYLKHLDVQPWMCNGVKDLGSKEGSELVEKLNQKLKDES
;
A
#
# COMPACT_ATOMS: atom_id res chain seq x y z
N MET A 1 -0.51 6.32 20.19
CA MET A 1 -1.30 7.26 19.40
C MET A 1 -2.17 6.41 18.47
N ASN A 2 -3.45 6.24 18.77
CA ASN A 2 -4.37 5.48 17.93
C ASN A 2 -4.98 6.45 16.91
N ASN A 3 -4.31 6.65 15.78
CA ASN A 3 -4.90 7.33 14.64
C ASN A 3 -5.32 6.26 13.63
N ASN A 4 -6.46 6.46 12.95
CA ASN A 4 -6.98 5.53 11.94
C ASN A 4 -6.12 5.48 10.66
N SER A 5 -4.84 5.86 10.74
CA SER A 5 -3.92 5.97 9.62
C SER A 5 -3.58 4.62 9.00
N SER A 6 -3.71 3.50 9.73
CA SER A 6 -3.56 2.15 9.15
C SER A 6 -4.56 1.89 8.02
N ARG A 7 -5.74 2.53 8.06
CA ARG A 7 -6.78 2.44 7.02
C ARG A 7 -6.31 2.96 5.66
N LEU A 8 -5.32 3.87 5.63
CA LEU A 8 -4.66 4.29 4.38
C LEU A 8 -4.20 3.09 3.55
N LEU A 9 -3.61 2.09 4.22
CA LEU A 9 -3.04 0.93 3.55
C LEU A 9 -4.10 -0.16 3.30
N THR A 10 -4.96 -0.42 4.27
CA THR A 10 -5.83 -1.62 4.26
C THR A 10 -7.28 -1.37 3.86
N HIS A 11 -7.78 -0.14 3.99
CA HIS A 11 -9.17 0.19 3.72
C HIS A 11 -9.27 1.01 2.45
N ASN A 12 -8.83 0.44 1.34
CA ASN A 12 -9.02 1.04 0.02
C ASN A 12 -9.25 -0.05 -1.02
N THR A 13 -9.80 0.34 -2.17
CA THR A 13 -10.11 -0.59 -3.26
C THR A 13 -8.87 -1.37 -3.74
N TRP A 14 -7.70 -0.75 -3.83
CA TRP A 14 -6.49 -1.46 -4.27
C TRP A 14 -6.16 -2.64 -3.35
N PHE A 15 -6.21 -2.43 -2.03
CA PHE A 15 -5.95 -3.48 -1.04
C PHE A 15 -6.99 -4.60 -1.13
N ALA A 16 -8.28 -4.25 -1.21
CA ALA A 16 -9.36 -5.20 -1.31
C ALA A 16 -9.24 -6.10 -2.56
N TYR A 17 -8.92 -5.53 -3.73
CA TYR A 17 -8.84 -6.30 -4.97
C TYR A 17 -7.51 -7.05 -5.16
N HIS A 18 -6.39 -6.53 -4.66
CA HIS A 18 -5.07 -7.07 -5.00
C HIS A 18 -4.41 -7.86 -3.88
N ILE A 19 -4.75 -7.57 -2.62
CA ILE A 19 -4.08 -8.16 -1.46
C ILE A 19 -4.97 -9.24 -0.83
N ILE A 20 -6.25 -8.98 -0.64
CA ILE A 20 -7.18 -9.93 -0.01
C ILE A 20 -7.21 -11.29 -0.75
N PRO A 21 -7.34 -11.37 -2.09
CA PRO A 21 -7.36 -12.65 -2.77
C PRO A 21 -6.04 -13.43 -2.67
N LYS A 22 -4.90 -12.74 -2.52
CA LYS A 22 -3.59 -13.38 -2.36
C LYS A 22 -3.42 -14.03 -1.00
N ILE A 23 -4.09 -13.50 0.03
CA ILE A 23 -4.01 -14.00 1.41
C ILE A 23 -5.05 -15.09 1.64
N PHE A 24 -6.29 -14.87 1.18
CA PHE A 24 -7.43 -15.72 1.52
C PHE A 24 -7.96 -16.57 0.36
N GLY A 25 -7.42 -16.41 -0.85
CA GLY A 25 -8.00 -16.95 -2.07
C GLY A 25 -9.16 -16.08 -2.58
N TYR A 26 -9.63 -16.33 -3.81
CA TYR A 26 -10.76 -15.60 -4.39
C TYR A 26 -12.11 -15.94 -3.75
N ASN A 27 -12.25 -17.16 -3.23
CA ASN A 27 -13.49 -17.60 -2.61
C ASN A 27 -13.24 -18.34 -1.31
N ILE A 28 -14.14 -18.13 -0.35
CA ILE A 28 -14.25 -18.93 0.87
C ILE A 28 -15.63 -19.58 0.94
N THR A 29 -15.70 -20.75 1.57
CA THR A 29 -16.98 -21.41 1.86
C THR A 29 -17.46 -20.96 3.23
N ASN A 30 -18.66 -20.39 3.31
CA ASN A 30 -19.26 -19.99 4.58
C ASN A 30 -19.87 -21.20 5.33
N SER A 31 -20.39 -20.95 6.54
CA SER A 31 -21.05 -21.99 7.35
C SER A 31 -22.28 -22.62 6.70
N ASP A 32 -22.91 -21.92 5.74
CA ASP A 32 -24.07 -22.41 4.98
C ASP A 32 -23.66 -23.21 3.73
N GLY A 33 -22.36 -23.48 3.54
CA GLY A 33 -21.84 -24.19 2.37
C GLY A 33 -21.82 -23.36 1.09
N LYS A 34 -22.00 -22.04 1.16
CA LYS A 34 -21.99 -21.14 0.00
C LYS A 34 -20.58 -20.63 -0.29
N SER A 35 -20.22 -20.59 -1.57
CA SER A 35 -18.99 -19.94 -2.05
C SER A 35 -19.19 -18.42 -2.10
N ILE A 36 -18.42 -17.69 -1.31
CA ILE A 36 -18.46 -16.23 -1.19
C ILE A 36 -17.14 -15.65 -1.69
N ASP A 37 -17.19 -14.55 -2.44
CA ASP A 37 -15.99 -13.83 -2.89
C ASP A 37 -15.33 -13.11 -1.70
N THR A 38 -14.03 -13.28 -1.52
CA THR A 38 -13.29 -12.63 -0.42
C THR A 38 -13.17 -11.11 -0.62
N VAL A 39 -13.19 -10.64 -1.87
CA VAL A 39 -13.22 -9.22 -2.21
C VAL A 39 -14.52 -8.59 -1.75
N ASP A 40 -15.66 -9.25 -1.96
CA ASP A 40 -16.96 -8.75 -1.53
C ASP A 40 -17.02 -8.56 -0.01
N ILE A 41 -16.47 -9.52 0.73
CA ILE A 41 -16.36 -9.45 2.20
C ILE A 41 -15.50 -8.25 2.61
N ALA A 42 -14.34 -8.06 1.98
CA ALA A 42 -13.46 -6.93 2.28
C ALA A 42 -14.10 -5.59 1.92
N MET A 43 -14.77 -5.49 0.77
CA MET A 43 -15.47 -4.29 0.32
C MET A 43 -16.62 -3.92 1.25
N LEU A 44 -17.40 -4.91 1.70
CA LEU A 44 -18.46 -4.71 2.68
C LEU A 44 -17.90 -4.19 4.01
N HIS A 45 -16.87 -4.85 4.55
CA HIS A 45 -16.21 -4.42 5.79
C HIS A 45 -15.69 -2.98 5.70
N ILE A 46 -15.02 -2.63 4.59
CA ILE A 46 -14.54 -1.26 4.38
C ILE A 46 -15.73 -0.29 4.34
N ALA A 47 -16.81 -0.62 3.62
CA ALA A 47 -17.98 0.23 3.55
C ALA A 47 -18.64 0.45 4.93
N GLU A 48 -18.75 -0.59 5.76
CA GLU A 48 -19.28 -0.49 7.14
C GLU A 48 -18.50 0.53 7.97
N ASP A 49 -17.17 0.50 7.85
CA ASP A 49 -16.27 1.44 8.51
C ASP A 49 -16.43 2.90 8.07
N PHE A 50 -17.01 3.12 6.89
CA PHE A 50 -17.40 4.43 6.34
C PHE A 50 -18.92 4.67 6.37
N ARG A 51 -19.64 3.97 7.26
CA ARG A 51 -21.10 4.08 7.45
C ARG A 51 -21.89 3.84 6.17
N MET A 52 -21.46 2.87 5.37
CA MET A 52 -22.06 2.47 4.09
C MET A 52 -22.14 3.61 3.06
N LYS A 53 -21.31 4.65 3.18
CA LYS A 53 -21.35 5.80 2.26
C LYS A 53 -20.52 5.58 1.01
N PHE A 54 -19.32 5.02 1.15
CA PHE A 54 -18.40 4.78 0.05
C PHE A 54 -17.27 3.84 0.48
N VAL A 55 -16.53 3.31 -0.50
CA VAL A 55 -15.24 2.65 -0.30
C VAL A 55 -14.17 3.55 -0.92
N PRO A 56 -13.18 4.05 -0.15
CA PRO A 56 -12.16 4.95 -0.67
C PRO A 56 -11.23 4.23 -1.66
N THR A 57 -10.68 5.00 -2.59
CA THR A 57 -9.52 4.59 -3.40
C THR A 57 -8.22 4.90 -2.67
N ALA A 58 -7.10 4.33 -3.12
CA ALA A 58 -5.79 4.74 -2.61
C ALA A 58 -5.53 6.25 -2.85
N GLN A 59 -5.99 6.78 -3.98
CA GLN A 59 -5.86 8.20 -4.33
C GLN A 59 -6.63 9.11 -3.36
N ASP A 60 -7.80 8.69 -2.88
CA ASP A 60 -8.61 9.47 -1.94
C ASP A 60 -7.88 9.79 -0.64
N TYR A 61 -7.00 8.90 -0.21
CA TYR A 61 -6.12 9.19 0.91
C TYR A 61 -4.87 9.96 0.51
N LEU A 62 -4.19 9.53 -0.56
CA LEU A 62 -2.90 10.11 -0.96
C LEU A 62 -2.99 11.59 -1.30
N LYS A 63 -4.14 12.06 -1.82
CA LYS A 63 -4.37 13.48 -2.11
C LYS A 63 -4.39 14.38 -0.86
N HIS A 64 -4.52 13.79 0.32
CA HIS A 64 -4.53 14.49 1.61
C HIS A 64 -3.29 14.17 2.46
N LEU A 65 -2.34 13.41 1.93
CA LEU A 65 -1.11 13.07 2.63
C LEU A 65 -0.19 14.29 2.70
N ASP A 66 0.25 14.65 3.90
CA ASP A 66 1.32 15.63 4.08
C ASP A 66 2.68 14.99 3.77
N VAL A 67 3.29 15.42 2.67
CA VAL A 67 4.54 14.85 2.16
C VAL A 67 5.67 15.21 3.11
N GLN A 68 6.24 14.19 3.75
CA GLN A 68 7.33 14.37 4.69
C GLN A 68 8.67 14.50 3.96
N PRO A 69 9.64 15.27 4.50
CA PRO A 69 10.93 15.49 3.82
C PRO A 69 11.67 14.20 3.43
N TRP A 70 11.52 13.13 4.23
CA TRP A 70 12.14 11.84 3.94
C TRP A 70 11.59 11.16 2.67
N MET A 71 10.33 11.44 2.30
CA MET A 71 9.70 10.92 1.07
C MET A 71 10.34 11.52 -0.19
N CYS A 72 10.97 12.69 -0.07
CA CYS A 72 11.67 13.40 -1.13
C CYS A 72 13.21 13.32 -0.98
N ASN A 73 13.71 12.50 -0.06
CA ASN A 73 15.15 12.46 0.26
C ASN A 73 16.02 11.88 -0.86
N GLY A 74 15.41 11.30 -1.90
CA GLY A 74 16.09 10.89 -3.13
C GLY A 74 16.32 12.03 -4.15
N VAL A 75 15.83 13.24 -3.88
CA VAL A 75 15.92 14.41 -4.79
C VAL A 75 17.01 15.40 -4.35
N LYS A 76 17.58 15.22 -3.15
CA LYS A 76 18.68 16.06 -2.66
C LYS A 76 20.02 15.39 -2.92
N ASP A 77 21.06 16.20 -3.10
CA ASP A 77 22.44 15.73 -3.08
C ASP A 77 22.71 14.96 -1.79
N LEU A 78 23.43 13.85 -1.90
CA LEU A 78 23.81 13.03 -0.77
C LEU A 78 24.64 13.87 0.21
N GLY A 79 24.04 14.22 1.35
CA GLY A 79 24.71 15.01 2.38
C GLY A 79 25.84 14.27 3.09
N SER A 80 25.95 12.95 2.90
CA SER A 80 27.02 12.11 3.46
C SER A 80 27.99 11.66 2.38
N LYS A 81 29.30 11.77 2.66
CA LYS A 81 30.36 11.23 1.78
C LYS A 81 30.21 9.73 1.55
N GLU A 82 29.84 8.98 2.59
CA GLU A 82 29.58 7.54 2.51
C GLU A 82 28.46 7.19 1.53
N GLY A 83 27.41 8.02 1.46
CA GLY A 83 26.32 7.85 0.51
C GLY A 83 26.80 8.02 -0.92
N SER A 84 27.59 9.07 -1.18
CA SER A 84 28.16 9.34 -2.51
C SER A 84 29.10 8.22 -2.98
N GLU A 85 29.97 7.74 -2.10
CA GLU A 85 30.90 6.63 -2.39
C GLU A 85 30.16 5.31 -2.67
N LEU A 86 29.07 5.04 -1.95
CA LEU A 86 28.24 3.86 -2.19
C LEU A 86 27.59 3.92 -3.58
N VAL A 87 27.02 5.06 -3.96
CA VAL A 87 26.40 5.27 -5.27
C VAL A 87 27.42 5.13 -6.40
N GLU A 88 28.63 5.68 -6.23
CA GLU A 88 29.71 5.57 -7.22
C GLU A 88 30.14 4.11 -7.44
N LYS A 89 30.33 3.35 -6.35
CA LYS A 89 30.62 1.91 -6.42
C LYS A 89 29.51 1.11 -7.10
N LEU A 90 28.25 1.44 -6.80
CA LEU A 90 27.08 0.77 -7.38
C LEU A 90 26.99 1.02 -8.89
N ASN A 91 27.20 2.27 -9.31
CA ASN A 91 27.20 2.65 -10.73
C ASN A 91 28.36 2.02 -11.50
N GLN A 92 29.54 1.89 -10.89
CA GLN A 92 30.66 1.21 -11.51
C GLN A 92 30.34 -0.28 -11.74
N LYS A 93 29.80 -0.95 -10.72
CA LYS A 93 29.39 -2.36 -10.83
C LYS A 93 28.34 -2.58 -11.92
N LEU A 94 27.34 -1.72 -12.04
CA LEU A 94 26.30 -1.82 -13.08
C LEU A 94 26.86 -1.63 -14.50
N LYS A 95 27.90 -0.80 -14.67
CA LYS A 95 28.57 -0.63 -15.97
C LYS A 95 29.43 -1.83 -16.34
N ASP A 96 30.06 -2.46 -15.35
CA ASP A 96 30.91 -3.63 -15.58
C ASP A 96 30.09 -4.92 -15.82
N GLU A 97 28.80 -4.92 -15.43
CA GLU A 97 27.84 -6.02 -15.66
C GLU A 97 27.00 -5.85 -16.96
N SER A 98 27.15 -4.74 -17.69
CA SER A 98 26.49 -4.44 -18.97
C SER A 98 27.38 -4.66 -20.17
#